data_AF-A0A6L4Z7J8-F1
#
_entry.id   AF-A0A6L4Z7J8-F1
#
_cell.length_a   1.000
_cell.length_b   1.000
_cell.length_c   1.000
_cell.angle_alpha   90.00
_cell.angle_beta   90.00
_cell.angle_gamma   90.00
#
_symmetry.space_group_name_H-M   'P 1'
#
loop_
_entity.id
_entity.type
_entity.pdbx_description
1 polymer ?
#
loop_
_entity_poly.entity_id
_entity_poly.type
_entity_poly.pdbx_seq_one_letter_code
_entity_poly.pdbx_strand_id
1 'polypeptide(L)' 'MKTNVKPKITVKILKEEKGYGATSKIGEKFIATCGDTFDELKEMILDAVNLAFEEEGFVYSFEEIELIYDI' A
#
# COMPACT_ATOMS: atom_id res chain seq x y z
N MET A 1 -5.45 -27.66 -3.00
CA MET A 1 -5.02 -26.59 -2.06
C MET A 1 -4.49 -25.44 -2.91
N LYS A 2 -5.12 -24.25 -2.87
CA LYS A 2 -4.49 -23.05 -3.43
C LYS A 2 -3.35 -22.69 -2.47
N THR A 3 -2.12 -22.72 -2.95
CA THR A 3 -0.97 -22.20 -2.21
C THR A 3 -1.21 -20.72 -1.95
N ASN A 4 -1.35 -20.33 -0.68
CA ASN A 4 -1.55 -18.94 -0.26
C ASN A 4 -0.20 -18.20 -0.37
N VAL A 5 0.20 -17.91 -1.61
CA VAL A 5 1.44 -17.16 -1.87
C VAL A 5 1.17 -15.70 -1.50
N LYS A 6 2.00 -15.13 -0.61
CA LYS A 6 1.92 -13.73 -0.22
C LYS A 6 2.03 -12.83 -1.46
N PRO A 7 1.00 -12.04 -1.78
CA PRO A 7 1.02 -11.17 -2.97
C PRO A 7 2.18 -10.17 -2.94
N LYS A 8 2.69 -9.81 -4.12
CA LYS A 8 3.57 -8.64 -4.24
C LYS A 8 2.73 -7.37 -4.25
N ILE A 9 3.18 -6.35 -3.52
CA ILE A 9 2.45 -5.09 -3.37
C ILE A 9 3.21 -4.00 -4.11
N THR A 10 2.51 -3.34 -5.03
CA THR A 10 3.00 -2.13 -5.70
C THR A 10 2.01 -1.00 -5.43
N VAL A 11 2.47 0.11 -4.89
CA VAL A 11 1.65 1.26 -4.52
C VAL A 11 2.04 2.44 -5.40
N LYS A 12 1.03 3.06 -6.01
CA LYS A 12 1.18 4.29 -6.79
C LYS A 12 1.11 5.49 -5.87
N ILE A 13 2.13 6.33 -5.92
CA ILE A 13 2.22 7.58 -5.18
C ILE A 13 1.87 8.73 -6.11
N LEU A 14 0.91 9.55 -5.69
CA LEU A 14 0.53 10.79 -6.36
C LEU A 14 0.99 11.97 -5.52
N LYS A 15 1.79 12.87 -6.09
CA LYS A 15 2.09 14.15 -5.45
C LYS A 15 0.91 15.10 -5.67
N GLU A 16 0.34 15.59 -4.58
CA GLU A 16 -0.77 16.56 -4.61
C GLU A 16 -0.27 17.99 -4.36
N GLU A 17 -1.14 19.00 -4.56
CA GLU A 17 -0.82 20.40 -4.27
C GLU A 17 -0.36 20.60 -2.81
N LYS A 18 -0.94 19.81 -1.90
CA LYS A 18 -0.55 19.70 -0.49
C LYS A 18 -0.56 18.23 -0.10
N GLY A 19 0.56 17.73 0.41
CA GLY A 19 0.67 16.33 0.80
C GLY A 19 0.87 15.36 -0.36
N TYR A 20 0.47 14.11 -0.13
CA TYR A 20 0.63 12.99 -1.03
C TYR A 20 -0.55 12.02 -0.90
N GLY A 21 -0.98 11.46 -2.02
CA GLY A 21 -1.91 10.35 -2.08
C GLY A 21 -1.20 9.05 -2.45
N ALA A 22 -1.78 7.92 -2.06
CA ALA A 22 -1.33 6.60 -2.47
C ALA A 22 -2.51 5.70 -2.82
N THR A 23 -2.39 4.95 -3.92
CA THR A 23 -3.39 3.95 -4.31
C THR A 23 -2.75 2.64 -4.74
N SER A 24 -3.45 1.53 -4.53
CA SER A 24 -3.06 0.23 -5.07
C SER A 24 -4.29 -0.63 -5.35
N LYS A 25 -4.19 -1.48 -6.36
CA LYS A 25 -5.20 -2.49 -6.69
C LYS A 25 -4.52 -3.86 -6.74
N ILE A 26 -4.85 -4.72 -5.78
CA ILE A 26 -4.30 -6.07 -5.67
C ILE A 26 -5.44 -7.09 -5.75
N GLY A 27 -5.62 -7.70 -6.92
CA GLY A 27 -6.78 -8.56 -7.18
C GLY A 27 -8.08 -7.76 -7.06
N GLU A 28 -8.94 -8.16 -6.13
CA GLU A 28 -10.23 -7.49 -5.82
C GLU A 28 -10.10 -6.41 -4.73
N LYS A 29 -8.94 -6.30 -4.07
CA LYS A 29 -8.69 -5.29 -3.04
C LYS A 29 -8.27 -3.98 -3.68
N PHE A 30 -8.86 -2.89 -3.19
CA PHE A 30 -8.43 -1.53 -3.50
C PHE A 30 -8.01 -0.85 -2.22
N ILE A 31 -6.81 -0.28 -2.23
CA ILE A 31 -6.22 0.45 -1.12
C ILE A 31 -6.06 1.89 -1.58
N ALA A 32 -6.51 2.82 -0.75
CA ALA A 32 -6.28 4.25 -0.94
C ALA A 32 -5.99 4.88 0.42
N THR A 33 -4.96 5.71 0.47
CA THR A 33 -4.55 6.43 1.68
C THR A 33 -3.83 7.74 1.31
N CYS A 34 -3.61 8.62 2.28
CA CYS A 34 -2.94 9.89 2.08
C CYS A 34 -2.10 10.27 3.32
N GLY A 35 -1.23 11.27 3.15
CA GLY A 35 -0.46 11.86 4.24
C GLY A 35 0.02 13.27 3.88
N ASP A 36 0.18 14.14 4.87
CA ASP A 36 0.64 15.52 4.69
C ASP A 36 2.14 15.56 4.36
N THR A 37 2.89 14.57 4.84
CA THR A 37 4.30 14.36 4.53
C THR A 37 4.52 13.01 3.86
N PHE A 38 5.66 12.85 3.19
CA PHE A 38 5.98 11.56 2.56
C PHE A 38 6.23 10.47 3.61
N ASP A 39 6.78 10.81 4.77
CA ASP A 39 7.01 9.84 5.84
C ASP A 39 5.70 9.40 6.51
N GLU A 40 4.77 10.32 6.76
CA GLU A 40 3.40 9.97 7.19
C GLU A 40 2.71 9.08 6.15
N LEU A 41 2.85 9.39 4.86
CA LEU A 41 2.28 8.54 3.81
C LEU A 41 2.84 7.10 3.87
N LYS A 42 4.12 6.90 4.17
CA LYS A 42 4.69 5.54 4.28
C LYS A 42 4.08 4.74 5.42
N GLU A 43 3.88 5.38 6.57
CA GLU A 43 3.21 4.77 7.72
C GLU A 43 1.77 4.39 7.34
N MET A 44 1.05 5.33 6.73
CA MET A 44 -0.32 5.12 6.29
C MET A 44 -0.46 4.05 5.19
N ILE A 45 0.52 3.91 4.30
CA ILE A 45 0.57 2.82 3.30
C ILE A 45 0.75 1.47 3.99
N LEU A 46 1.69 1.37 4.92
CA LEU A 46 1.99 0.11 5.62
C LEU A 46 0.77 -0.38 6.39
N ASP A 47 0.12 0.52 7.12
CA ASP A 47 -1.09 0.20 7.89
C ASP A 47 -2.24 -0.21 6.97
N ALA A 48 -2.47 0.52 5.89
CA ALA A 48 -3.56 0.21 4.95
C ALA A 48 -3.33 -1.14 4.22
N VAL A 49 -2.08 -1.47 3.88
CA VAL A 49 -1.72 -2.77 3.29
C VAL A 49 -1.93 -3.90 4.31
N ASN A 50 -1.45 -3.74 5.54
CA ASN A 50 -1.62 -4.78 6.57
C ASN A 50 -3.09 -5.00 6.94
N LEU A 51 -3.88 -3.92 7.04
CA LEU A 51 -5.32 -4.02 7.25
C LEU A 51 -6.01 -4.76 6.10
N ALA A 52 -5.63 -4.45 4.86
CA ALA A 52 -6.23 -5.09 3.69
C ALA A 52 -5.96 -6.60 3.62
N PHE A 53 -4.91 -7.11 4.26
CA PHE A 53 -4.53 -8.52 4.21
C PHE A 53 -4.62 -9.26 5.56
N GLU A 54 -5.25 -8.63 6.56
CA GLU A 54 -5.37 -9.18 7.91
C GLU A 54 -6.11 -10.54 7.90
N GLU A 55 -7.20 -10.64 7.14
CA GLU A 55 -8.01 -11.88 7.05
C GLU A 55 -7.26 -13.03 6.34
N GLU A 56 -6.33 -12.72 5.43
CA GLU A 56 -5.47 -13.73 4.81
C GLU A 56 -4.25 -14.12 5.67
N GLY A 57 -4.03 -13.43 6.80
CA GLY A 57 -2.93 -13.67 7.72
C GLY A 57 -1.57 -13.23 7.17
N PHE A 58 -1.54 -12.31 6.20
CA PHE A 58 -0.28 -11.76 5.70
C PHE A 58 0.08 -10.47 6.45
N VAL A 59 1.33 -10.39 6.90
CA VAL A 59 1.92 -9.18 7.49
C VAL A 59 3.07 -8.74 6.60
N TYR A 60 3.05 -7.49 6.17
CA TYR A 60 4.05 -6.84 5.34
C TYR A 60 4.93 -5.91 6.17
N SER A 61 6.21 -5.85 5.83
CA SER A 61 7.09 -4.74 6.17
C SER A 61 7.13 -3.73 5.02
N PHE A 62 7.62 -2.53 5.29
CA PHE A 62 7.69 -1.48 4.27
C PHE A 62 8.65 -1.84 3.12
N GLU A 63 9.71 -2.59 3.40
CA GLU A 63 10.67 -3.07 2.40
C GLU A 63 10.06 -4.05 1.38
N GLU A 64 8.92 -4.67 1.72
CA GLU A 64 8.18 -5.56 0.83
C GLU A 64 7.18 -4.83 -0.09
N ILE A 65 7.02 -3.51 0.10
CA ILE A 65 6.09 -2.67 -0.65
C ILE A 65 6.89 -1.85 -1.68
N GLU A 66 6.62 -2.10 -2.95
CA GLU A 66 7.22 -1.32 -4.04
C GLU A 66 6.45 -0.02 -4.23
N LEU A 67 7.13 1.13 -4.15
CA LEU A 67 6.53 2.44 -4.43
C LEU A 67 6.89 2.88 -5.85
N ILE A 68 5.87 3.24 -6.63
CA ILE A 68 6.02 3.86 -7.95
C ILE A 68 5.36 5.24 -7.95
N TYR A 69 6.05 6.25 -8.47
CA TYR A 69 5.48 7.59 -8.59
C TYR A 69 4.66 7.67 -9.89
N ASP A 70 3.40 8.07 -9.77
CA ASP A 70 2.57 8.47 -10.91
C ASP A 70 2.95 9.93 -11.23
N ILE A 71 3.87 10.10 -12.20
CA ILE A 71 4.40 11.41 -12.64
C ILE A 71 3.50 12.00 -13.71
#